data_AF-A0A1L9T2H4-F1
#
_entry.id   AF-A0A1L9T2H4-F1
#
_cell.length_a   1.000
_cell.length_b   1.000
_cell.length_c   1.000
_cell.angle_alpha   90.00
_cell.angle_beta   90.00
_cell.angle_gamma   90.00
#
_symmetry.space_group_name_H-M   'P 1'
#
loop_
_entity.id
_entity.type
_entity.pdbx_description
1 polymer ?
#
loop_
_entity_poly.entity_id
_entity_poly.type
_entity_poly.pdbx_seq_one_letter_code
_entity_poly.pdbx_strand_id
1 'polypeptide(L)'
;MSRYGCPFLAGSFTGEDRNSIAEVCERLDRWMAEMSQADSPQGLKEHYRGRSARDRQAEESLHGAIAAFAARWLPLVSREPNTSSHYQGVINNLWRHARRDMLRVINRISYRSILSLFLFALTPVPADVSEEEEADGIFGQVCIHAALQQIQTLRARQRSLRFNGTKVSQPTKSEAIPPIPETVRTTDFIAAENIAYYAALTFDTSASLTLNCQSLLSSGLFGFEGEMSWSLVRAGATMFRDKWRNWQAEGVYVVTDDRANQIIASGTAWKLLAWKLTAVLKEALRDGHDESEVQRAFSLVVDAMRQFNDTYKRPLEACEQRMPFLAQHTKFRWYSLMLHYHLSILLMANAIEATDRLDLFNEIKETIASAESAVVNTLVFGLHNTTTMAINMDSDGLDHVGATETSVTVPLISIDPYPHHVVAAVQLVQIAIDRELEQRKITHSGHASVRSVLERALNHLPQSKSVKAARESFSKVSHYSGEPPVPYSI
;
A
#
# COMPACT_ATOMS: atom_id res chain seq x y z
N MET A 1 -8.60 -2.95 -6.74
CA MET A 1 -8.61 -4.35 -6.27
C MET A 1 -9.51 -5.14 -7.19
N SER A 2 -9.00 -6.12 -7.96
CA SER A 2 -9.83 -6.96 -8.85
C SER A 2 -10.32 -8.21 -8.10
N ARG A 3 -11.29 -8.95 -8.68
CA ARG A 3 -11.75 -10.25 -8.13
C ARG A 3 -10.64 -11.27 -7.91
N TYR A 4 -9.53 -11.15 -8.64
CA TYR A 4 -8.37 -12.02 -8.52
C TYR A 4 -7.39 -11.56 -7.42
N GLY A 5 -7.49 -10.30 -6.98
CA GLY A 5 -6.61 -9.72 -5.97
C GLY A 5 -7.22 -9.69 -4.58
N CYS A 6 -8.56 -9.72 -4.46
CA CYS A 6 -9.25 -9.80 -3.17
C CYS A 6 -9.74 -11.25 -2.93
N PRO A 7 -9.19 -11.97 -1.94
CA PRO A 7 -9.51 -13.38 -1.71
C PRO A 7 -10.97 -13.61 -1.29
N PHE A 8 -11.64 -12.58 -0.78
CA PHE A 8 -13.07 -12.62 -0.41
C PHE A 8 -14.04 -12.59 -1.61
N LEU A 9 -13.55 -12.30 -2.82
CA LEU A 9 -14.37 -12.20 -4.03
C LEU A 9 -14.25 -13.43 -4.94
N ALA A 10 -13.49 -14.46 -4.53
CA ALA A 10 -13.32 -15.68 -5.31
C ALA A 10 -14.68 -16.33 -5.58
N GLY A 11 -15.06 -16.43 -6.87
CA GLY A 11 -16.33 -17.01 -7.32
C GLY A 11 -17.49 -16.01 -7.53
N SER A 12 -17.27 -14.71 -7.30
CA SER A 12 -18.29 -13.68 -7.60
C SER A 12 -18.15 -13.09 -9.01
N PHE A 13 -19.28 -12.82 -9.67
CA PHE A 13 -19.35 -12.00 -10.89
C PHE A 13 -19.26 -10.49 -10.59
N THR A 14 -19.37 -10.08 -9.32
CA THR A 14 -19.23 -8.68 -8.92
C THR A 14 -17.75 -8.27 -8.87
N GLY A 15 -17.39 -7.19 -9.58
CA GLY A 15 -16.02 -6.68 -9.65
C GLY A 15 -15.32 -6.81 -11.01
N GLU A 16 -16.08 -7.04 -12.09
CA GLU A 16 -15.56 -6.92 -13.47
C GLU A 16 -15.32 -5.46 -13.88
N ASP A 17 -16.04 -4.51 -13.27
CA ASP A 17 -15.86 -3.10 -13.53
C ASP A 17 -14.83 -2.44 -12.61
N ARG A 18 -14.14 -1.45 -13.17
CA ARG A 18 -13.16 -0.55 -12.54
C ARG A 18 -13.82 0.32 -11.46
N ASN A 19 -14.43 -0.28 -10.43
CA ASN A 19 -15.01 0.46 -9.33
C ASN A 19 -13.90 1.16 -8.56
N SER A 20 -13.96 2.49 -8.52
CA SER A 20 -13.06 3.28 -7.69
C SER A 20 -13.28 2.92 -6.22
N ILE A 21 -12.21 2.85 -5.41
CA ILE A 21 -12.38 2.62 -3.97
C ILE A 21 -13.21 3.75 -3.32
N ALA A 22 -13.17 4.96 -3.89
CA ALA A 22 -14.01 6.08 -3.45
C ALA A 22 -15.50 5.79 -3.68
N GLU A 23 -15.87 5.26 -4.86
CA GLU A 23 -17.24 4.86 -5.18
C GLU A 23 -17.72 3.70 -4.30
N VAL A 24 -16.84 2.74 -4.00
CA VAL A 24 -17.12 1.65 -3.06
C VAL A 24 -17.44 2.22 -1.67
N CYS A 25 -16.61 3.13 -1.16
CA CYS A 25 -16.83 3.79 0.12
C CYS A 25 -18.11 4.64 0.15
N GLU A 26 -18.41 5.35 -0.94
CA GLU A 26 -19.63 6.14 -1.07
C GLU A 26 -20.89 5.25 -1.05
N ARG A 27 -20.89 4.16 -1.84
CA ARG A 27 -21.98 3.17 -1.85
C ARG A 27 -22.20 2.55 -0.47
N LEU A 28 -21.12 2.19 0.22
CA LEU A 28 -21.18 1.64 1.57
C LEU A 28 -21.77 2.65 2.56
N ASP A 29 -21.33 3.91 2.52
CA ASP A 29 -21.90 4.98 3.35
C ASP A 29 -23.39 5.18 3.06
N ARG A 30 -23.81 5.13 1.78
CA ARG A 30 -25.21 5.24 1.35
C ARG A 30 -26.07 4.08 1.86
N TRP A 31 -25.60 2.84 1.74
CA TRP A 31 -26.30 1.67 2.27
C TRP A 31 -26.39 1.70 3.80
N MET A 32 -25.32 2.09 4.51
CA MET A 32 -25.35 2.27 5.96
C MET A 32 -26.37 3.33 6.39
N ALA A 33 -26.48 4.38 5.58
CA ALA A 33 -27.48 5.41 5.74
C ALA A 33 -28.91 4.85 5.56
N GLU A 34 -29.20 4.15 4.48
CA GLU A 34 -30.53 3.57 4.21
C GLU A 34 -30.95 2.60 5.32
N MET A 35 -30.04 1.75 5.79
CA MET A 35 -30.28 0.82 6.91
C MET A 35 -30.66 1.56 8.20
N SER A 36 -30.01 2.69 8.50
CA SER A 36 -30.31 3.47 9.72
C SER A 36 -31.66 4.20 9.68
N GLN A 37 -32.27 4.36 8.50
CA GLN A 37 -33.55 5.07 8.32
C GLN A 37 -34.77 4.17 8.40
N ALA A 38 -34.61 2.86 8.21
CA ALA A 38 -35.72 1.90 8.29
C ALA A 38 -36.34 1.80 9.70
N ASP A 39 -35.63 2.26 10.73
CA ASP A 39 -35.99 2.02 12.14
C ASP A 39 -36.60 3.23 12.89
N SER A 40 -36.82 4.40 12.26
CA SER A 40 -37.38 5.57 12.96
C SER A 40 -38.41 6.39 12.15
N PRO A 41 -39.71 6.34 12.48
CA PRO A 41 -40.76 7.10 11.79
C PRO A 41 -40.88 8.58 12.21
N GLN A 42 -40.18 9.04 13.26
CA GLN A 42 -40.44 10.35 13.87
C GLN A 42 -39.17 11.21 13.91
N GLY A 43 -38.99 12.05 12.88
CA GLY A 43 -37.91 13.04 12.81
C GLY A 43 -37.41 13.43 11.40
N LEU A 44 -38.18 13.16 10.35
CA LEU A 44 -37.74 13.16 8.94
C LEU A 44 -37.24 14.49 8.32
N LYS A 45 -37.25 15.65 8.98
CA LYS A 45 -36.84 16.92 8.32
C LYS A 45 -35.53 17.50 8.88
N GLU A 46 -35.37 17.58 10.19
CA GLU A 46 -34.14 18.07 10.82
C GLU A 46 -32.99 17.05 10.71
N HIS A 47 -33.31 15.76 10.83
CA HIS A 47 -32.35 14.67 10.67
C HIS A 47 -31.77 14.60 9.24
N TYR A 48 -32.57 14.92 8.22
CA TYR A 48 -32.12 14.92 6.82
C TYR A 48 -31.21 16.11 6.50
N ARG A 49 -31.48 17.30 7.06
CA ARG A 49 -30.65 18.50 6.83
C ARG A 49 -29.28 18.39 7.50
N GLY A 50 -29.22 17.90 8.75
CA GLY A 50 -27.96 17.62 9.45
C GLY A 50 -27.15 16.48 8.82
N ARG A 51 -27.82 15.47 8.28
CA ARG A 51 -27.19 14.35 7.56
C ARG A 51 -26.61 14.77 6.22
N SER A 52 -27.34 15.53 5.42
CA SER A 52 -26.85 16.10 4.15
C SER A 52 -25.62 16.99 4.36
N ALA A 53 -25.54 17.71 5.48
CA ALA A 53 -24.35 18.50 5.82
C ALA A 53 -23.16 17.62 6.21
N ARG A 54 -23.36 16.58 7.04
CA ARG A 54 -22.29 15.62 7.40
C ARG A 54 -21.78 14.83 6.19
N ASP A 55 -22.69 14.49 5.28
CA ASP A 55 -22.43 13.78 4.04
C ASP A 55 -21.57 14.61 3.08
N ARG A 56 -21.98 15.86 2.81
CA ARG A 56 -21.17 16.83 2.05
C ARG A 56 -19.79 17.05 2.66
N GLN A 57 -19.71 17.19 3.97
CA GLN A 57 -18.43 17.34 4.64
C GLN A 57 -17.56 16.08 4.55
N ALA A 58 -18.14 14.89 4.37
CA ALA A 58 -17.38 13.64 4.21
C ALA A 58 -16.78 13.53 2.82
N GLU A 59 -17.57 13.95 1.85
CA GLU A 59 -17.14 14.11 0.48
C GLU A 59 -16.06 15.20 0.34
N GLU A 60 -16.23 16.38 0.95
CA GLU A 60 -15.23 17.46 0.94
C GLU A 60 -13.89 17.01 1.52
N SER A 61 -13.89 16.36 2.69
CA SER A 61 -12.66 15.85 3.30
C SER A 61 -11.98 14.78 2.44
N LEU A 62 -12.76 13.90 1.79
CA LEU A 62 -12.23 12.89 0.89
C LEU A 62 -11.61 13.51 -0.36
N HIS A 63 -12.28 14.48 -0.99
CA HIS A 63 -11.72 15.21 -2.12
C HIS A 63 -10.44 15.95 -1.74
N GLY A 64 -10.40 16.60 -0.56
CA GLY A 64 -9.20 17.23 -0.03
C GLY A 64 -8.04 16.24 0.16
N ALA A 65 -8.32 15.06 0.71
CA ALA A 65 -7.32 14.00 0.89
C ALA A 65 -6.83 13.43 -0.46
N ILE A 66 -7.73 13.21 -1.44
CA ILE A 66 -7.37 12.78 -2.80
C ILE A 66 -6.50 13.84 -3.47
N ALA A 67 -6.88 15.12 -3.39
CA ALA A 67 -6.13 16.22 -3.98
C ALA A 67 -4.73 16.33 -3.36
N ALA A 68 -4.61 16.29 -2.03
CA ALA A 68 -3.32 16.30 -1.35
C ALA A 68 -2.46 15.08 -1.71
N PHE A 69 -3.06 13.89 -1.76
CA PHE A 69 -2.38 12.67 -2.17
C PHE A 69 -1.86 12.77 -3.61
N ALA A 70 -2.70 13.23 -4.54
CA ALA A 70 -2.39 13.33 -5.96
C ALA A 70 -1.44 14.49 -6.31
N ALA A 71 -1.38 15.54 -5.48
CA ALA A 71 -0.56 16.74 -5.71
C ALA A 71 0.91 16.43 -5.98
N ARG A 72 1.43 15.31 -5.45
CA ARG A 72 2.80 14.85 -5.65
C ARG A 72 3.20 14.65 -7.12
N TRP A 73 2.21 14.43 -8.00
CA TRP A 73 2.43 14.22 -9.44
C TRP A 73 2.21 15.48 -10.28
N LEU A 74 1.81 16.60 -9.66
CA LEU A 74 1.68 17.89 -10.37
C LEU A 74 2.96 18.32 -11.11
N PRO A 75 4.18 18.15 -10.55
CA PRO A 75 5.40 18.50 -11.27
C PRO A 75 5.63 17.66 -12.54
N LEU A 76 5.10 16.42 -12.59
CA LEU A 76 5.25 15.55 -13.76
C LEU A 76 4.40 16.02 -14.94
N VAL A 77 3.22 16.58 -14.65
CA VAL A 77 2.27 17.04 -15.68
C VAL A 77 2.55 18.45 -16.18
N SER A 78 3.56 19.13 -15.63
CA SER A 78 3.95 20.47 -16.06
C SER A 78 4.67 20.48 -17.40
N ARG A 79 4.29 21.43 -18.26
CA ARG A 79 4.96 21.71 -19.53
C ARG A 79 6.16 22.65 -19.40
N GLU A 80 6.28 23.35 -18.28
CA GLU A 80 7.25 24.44 -18.12
C GLU A 80 8.37 24.08 -17.12
N PRO A 81 9.65 24.07 -17.55
CA PRO A 81 10.77 23.63 -16.73
C PRO A 81 11.04 24.50 -15.47
N ASN A 82 10.48 25.71 -15.39
CA ASN A 82 10.71 26.67 -14.31
C ASN A 82 9.54 26.84 -13.32
N THR A 83 8.50 26.01 -13.40
CA THR A 83 7.30 26.08 -12.53
C THR A 83 7.42 25.27 -11.23
N SER A 84 8.59 24.68 -10.96
CA SER A 84 8.82 23.82 -9.78
C SER A 84 8.44 24.51 -8.47
N SER A 85 8.80 25.79 -8.30
CA SER A 85 8.45 26.58 -7.11
C SER A 85 6.94 26.83 -6.96
N HIS A 86 6.20 26.94 -8.06
CA HIS A 86 4.76 27.21 -8.02
C HIS A 86 3.99 25.97 -7.53
N TYR A 87 4.34 24.78 -8.03
CA TYR A 87 3.70 23.54 -7.60
C TYR A 87 4.04 23.16 -6.17
N GLN A 88 5.25 23.49 -5.67
CA GLN A 88 5.56 23.27 -4.25
C GLN A 88 4.60 24.02 -3.33
N GLY A 89 4.27 25.29 -3.65
CA GLY A 89 3.27 26.05 -2.92
C GLY A 89 1.89 25.37 -2.92
N VAL A 90 1.46 24.85 -4.07
CA VAL A 90 0.19 24.11 -4.19
C VAL A 90 0.20 22.81 -3.39
N ILE A 91 1.25 22.00 -3.51
CA ILE A 91 1.44 20.74 -2.77
C ILE A 91 1.38 21.00 -1.26
N ASN A 92 2.13 22.01 -0.79
CA ASN A 92 2.18 22.39 0.61
C ASN A 92 0.80 22.83 1.13
N ASN A 93 0.09 23.66 0.35
CA ASN A 93 -1.24 24.15 0.72
C ASN A 93 -2.28 23.02 0.76
N LEU A 94 -2.27 22.11 -0.22
CA LEU A 94 -3.18 20.96 -0.24
C LEU A 94 -2.90 20.02 0.93
N TRP A 95 -1.63 19.74 1.23
CA TRP A 95 -1.25 18.92 2.38
C TRP A 95 -1.71 19.53 3.70
N ARG A 96 -1.45 20.83 3.93
CA ARG A 96 -1.91 21.55 5.14
C ARG A 96 -3.42 21.59 5.24
N HIS A 97 -4.12 21.79 4.13
CA HIS A 97 -5.58 21.78 4.09
C HIS A 97 -6.14 20.43 4.51
N ALA A 98 -5.69 19.35 3.87
CA ALA A 98 -6.11 17.99 4.22
C ALA A 98 -5.77 17.65 5.69
N ARG A 99 -4.59 18.04 6.17
CA ARG A 99 -4.15 17.78 7.55
C ARG A 99 -5.07 18.41 8.60
N ARG A 100 -5.49 19.67 8.40
CA ARG A 100 -6.40 20.38 9.32
C ARG A 100 -7.74 19.65 9.46
N ASP A 101 -8.19 19.00 8.39
CA ASP A 101 -9.45 18.26 8.39
C ASP A 101 -9.37 16.92 9.11
N MET A 102 -8.18 16.32 9.26
CA MET A 102 -8.04 14.96 9.82
C MET A 102 -8.58 14.82 11.24
N LEU A 103 -8.49 15.86 12.09
CA LEU A 103 -9.11 15.85 13.44
C LEU A 103 -10.62 15.64 13.33
N ARG A 104 -11.26 16.27 12.35
CA ARG A 104 -12.69 16.14 12.10
C ARG A 104 -13.03 14.76 11.53
N VAL A 105 -12.21 14.27 10.60
CA VAL A 105 -12.40 12.96 9.96
C VAL A 105 -12.29 11.81 10.97
N ILE A 106 -11.34 11.87 11.91
CA ILE A 106 -11.19 10.86 12.98
C ILE A 106 -12.47 10.75 13.81
N ASN A 107 -13.12 11.89 14.10
CA ASN A 107 -14.35 11.95 14.89
C ASN A 107 -15.62 11.58 14.12
N ARG A 108 -15.52 11.29 12.81
CA ARG A 108 -16.65 10.91 11.97
C ARG A 108 -16.42 9.52 11.37
N ILE A 109 -17.04 8.51 11.96
CA ILE A 109 -16.94 7.13 11.48
C ILE A 109 -17.75 6.96 10.19
N SER A 110 -17.07 6.74 9.06
CA SER A 110 -17.68 6.38 7.77
C SER A 110 -16.63 5.74 6.86
N TYR A 111 -17.04 5.03 5.81
CA TYR A 111 -16.13 4.44 4.84
C TYR A 111 -15.34 5.50 4.06
N ARG A 112 -15.94 6.65 3.73
CA ARG A 112 -15.20 7.78 3.14
C ARG A 112 -14.21 8.42 4.12
N SER A 113 -14.55 8.50 5.41
CA SER A 113 -13.58 8.94 6.43
C SER A 113 -12.38 7.99 6.52
N ILE A 114 -12.61 6.68 6.53
CA ILE A 114 -11.56 5.65 6.51
C ILE A 114 -10.62 5.86 5.30
N LEU A 115 -11.18 6.02 4.11
CA LEU A 115 -10.40 6.26 2.90
C LEU A 115 -9.62 7.59 2.96
N SER A 116 -10.24 8.65 3.47
CA SER A 116 -9.59 9.96 3.66
C SER A 116 -8.37 9.86 4.56
N LEU A 117 -8.50 9.14 5.69
CA LEU A 117 -7.41 8.92 6.65
C LEU A 117 -6.27 8.10 6.04
N PHE A 118 -6.56 7.02 5.32
CA PHE A 118 -5.53 6.23 4.63
C PHE A 118 -4.81 7.02 3.53
N LEU A 119 -5.54 7.78 2.71
CA LEU A 119 -4.94 8.62 1.66
C LEU A 119 -4.04 9.70 2.25
N PHE A 120 -4.50 10.39 3.30
CA PHE A 120 -3.67 11.37 3.99
C PHE A 120 -2.42 10.72 4.59
N ALA A 121 -2.54 9.55 5.23
CA ALA A 121 -1.40 8.84 5.79
C ALA A 121 -0.36 8.42 4.73
N LEU A 122 -0.78 8.12 3.50
CA LEU A 122 0.10 7.84 2.38
C LEU A 122 0.63 9.10 1.69
N THR A 123 0.21 10.29 2.10
CA THR A 123 0.65 11.55 1.50
C THR A 123 2.03 11.91 2.06
N PRO A 124 3.09 11.95 1.23
CA PRO A 124 4.42 12.30 1.68
C PRO A 124 4.41 13.68 2.33
N VAL A 125 5.08 13.80 3.47
CA VAL A 125 5.30 15.09 4.11
C VAL A 125 6.20 15.93 3.18
N PRO A 126 5.75 17.12 2.75
CA PRO A 126 6.56 17.98 1.89
C PRO A 126 7.88 18.37 2.55
N ALA A 127 8.93 18.56 1.74
CA ALA A 127 10.30 18.78 2.23
C ALA A 127 10.48 20.10 3.00
N ASP A 128 9.60 21.07 2.79
CA ASP A 128 9.69 22.42 3.38
C ASP A 128 8.94 22.56 4.72
N VAL A 129 8.24 21.51 5.15
CA VAL A 129 7.54 21.50 6.45
C VAL A 129 8.59 21.36 7.56
N SER A 130 8.59 22.22 8.57
CA SER A 130 9.53 22.10 9.69
C SER A 130 9.18 20.91 10.60
N GLU A 131 10.11 20.47 11.45
CA GLU A 131 9.81 19.44 12.47
C GLU A 131 8.80 19.95 13.51
N GLU A 132 8.87 21.24 13.87
CA GLU A 132 7.90 21.89 14.76
C GLU A 132 6.49 21.92 14.17
N GLU A 133 6.35 22.30 12.89
CA GLU A 133 5.05 22.27 12.20
C GLU A 133 4.51 20.83 12.15
N GLU A 134 5.38 19.85 11.91
CA GLU A 134 4.99 18.44 11.92
C GLU A 134 4.60 17.95 13.32
N ALA A 135 5.23 18.43 14.39
CA ALA A 135 4.86 18.09 15.76
C ALA A 135 3.51 18.70 16.21
N ASP A 136 3.13 19.88 15.69
CA ASP A 136 1.92 20.62 16.08
C ASP A 136 0.60 20.07 15.47
N GLY A 137 0.60 18.87 14.88
CA GLY A 137 -0.62 18.33 14.27
C GLY A 137 -0.65 16.81 14.16
N ILE A 138 -1.63 16.30 13.41
CA ILE A 138 -1.84 14.85 13.32
C ILE A 138 -0.76 14.22 12.43
N PHE A 139 -0.11 13.18 12.96
CA PHE A 139 0.77 12.28 12.22
C PHE A 139 -0.02 11.27 11.38
N GLY A 140 0.51 10.92 10.20
CA GLY A 140 -0.12 9.91 9.33
C GLY A 140 -0.40 8.57 10.03
N GLN A 141 0.45 8.15 10.97
CA GLN A 141 0.23 6.93 11.76
C GLN A 141 -1.03 6.96 12.61
N VAL A 142 -1.33 8.10 13.22
CA VAL A 142 -2.56 8.28 14.00
C VAL A 142 -3.77 8.14 13.08
N CYS A 143 -3.69 8.65 11.85
CA CYS A 143 -4.73 8.46 10.84
C CYS A 143 -4.92 6.99 10.46
N ILE A 144 -3.84 6.21 10.28
CA ILE A 144 -3.93 4.76 10.02
C ILE A 144 -4.65 4.07 11.19
N HIS A 145 -4.20 4.27 12.43
CA HIS A 145 -4.82 3.64 13.60
C HIS A 145 -6.31 4.00 13.73
N ALA A 146 -6.65 5.27 13.56
CA ALA A 146 -8.04 5.72 13.59
C ALA A 146 -8.88 5.05 12.48
N ALA A 147 -8.35 4.95 11.26
CA ALA A 147 -9.03 4.29 10.14
C ALA A 147 -9.28 2.80 10.41
N LEU A 148 -8.29 2.10 10.97
CA LEU A 148 -8.38 0.68 11.33
C LEU A 148 -9.41 0.46 12.47
N GLN A 149 -9.46 1.34 13.46
CA GLN A 149 -10.47 1.29 14.51
C GLN A 149 -11.88 1.59 13.96
N GLN A 150 -11.99 2.54 13.04
CA GLN A 150 -13.26 2.88 12.39
C GLN A 150 -13.81 1.69 11.59
N ILE A 151 -12.96 1.00 10.80
CA ILE A 151 -13.44 -0.14 10.01
C ILE A 151 -13.83 -1.33 10.89
N GLN A 152 -13.12 -1.58 12.00
CA GLN A 152 -13.55 -2.56 13.00
C GLN A 152 -14.89 -2.20 13.59
N THR A 153 -15.09 -0.92 13.93
CA THR A 153 -16.37 -0.43 14.47
C THR A 153 -17.52 -0.64 13.47
N LEU A 154 -17.31 -0.30 12.20
CA LEU A 154 -18.33 -0.46 11.15
C LEU A 154 -18.66 -1.94 10.89
N ARG A 155 -17.67 -2.82 10.86
CA ARG A 155 -17.86 -4.25 10.59
C ARG A 155 -18.40 -5.04 11.78
N ALA A 156 -17.99 -4.67 12.99
CA ALA A 156 -18.40 -5.39 14.19
C ALA A 156 -19.90 -5.22 14.49
N ARG A 157 -20.57 -4.20 13.91
CA ARG A 157 -22.02 -3.94 13.99
C ARG A 157 -22.58 -4.22 15.39
N GLN A 158 -21.84 -3.78 16.41
CA GLN A 158 -21.88 -4.39 17.74
C GLN A 158 -23.24 -4.21 18.43
N ARG A 159 -23.70 -5.29 19.08
CA ARG A 159 -24.87 -5.34 19.96
C ARG A 159 -24.52 -5.22 21.45
N SER A 160 -23.26 -4.96 21.80
CA SER A 160 -22.74 -4.90 23.17
C SER A 160 -22.51 -3.46 23.65
N LEU A 161 -22.54 -3.25 24.97
CA LEU A 161 -22.26 -1.96 25.61
C LEU A 161 -20.91 -1.42 25.17
N ARG A 162 -20.88 -0.13 24.80
CA ARG A 162 -19.64 0.58 24.48
C ARG A 162 -19.33 1.54 25.62
N PHE A 163 -18.19 1.36 26.25
CA PHE A 163 -17.68 2.30 27.22
C PHE A 163 -16.43 2.97 26.63
N ASN A 164 -16.44 4.28 26.54
CA ASN A 164 -15.19 5.04 26.58
C ASN A 164 -15.14 5.71 27.97
N GLY A 165 -13.95 6.04 28.47
CA GLY A 165 -13.77 6.59 29.83
C GLY A 165 -14.61 7.83 30.18
N THR A 166 -15.36 8.39 29.23
CA THR A 166 -16.28 9.53 29.40
C THR A 166 -17.76 9.22 29.12
N LYS A 167 -18.08 8.08 28.48
CA LYS A 167 -19.45 7.75 28.01
C LYS A 167 -19.68 6.24 28.04
N VAL A 168 -20.75 5.83 28.72
CA VAL A 168 -21.36 4.49 28.58
C VAL A 168 -22.49 4.60 27.55
N SER A 169 -22.26 4.06 26.36
CA SER A 169 -23.33 3.85 25.37
C SER A 169 -23.95 2.50 25.67
N GLN A 170 -25.17 2.48 26.20
CA GLN A 170 -25.96 1.24 26.33
C GLN A 170 -26.25 0.69 24.92
N PRO A 171 -26.51 -0.62 24.77
CA PRO A 171 -27.00 -1.17 23.52
C PRO A 171 -28.47 -0.76 23.48
N THR A 172 -28.72 0.48 23.09
CA THR A 172 -30.06 1.05 22.96
C THR A 172 -30.79 0.16 21.97
N LYS A 173 -31.94 -0.42 22.37
CA LYS A 173 -32.86 -1.13 21.46
C LYS A 173 -33.28 -0.28 20.24
N SER A 174 -32.94 1.01 20.25
CA SER A 174 -33.23 2.03 19.22
C SER A 174 -32.01 2.56 18.45
N GLU A 175 -30.77 2.11 18.74
CA GLU A 175 -29.58 2.36 17.90
C GLU A 175 -28.94 1.01 17.48
N ALA A 176 -29.78 -0.01 17.34
CA ALA A 176 -29.36 -1.17 16.57
C ALA A 176 -29.08 -0.68 15.15
N ILE A 177 -27.86 -0.86 14.64
CA ILE A 177 -27.71 -1.04 13.20
C ILE A 177 -28.58 -2.27 12.90
N PRO A 178 -29.67 -2.16 12.14
CA PRO A 178 -30.53 -3.30 11.92
C PRO A 178 -29.70 -4.44 11.31
N PRO A 179 -30.02 -5.72 11.62
CA PRO A 179 -29.54 -6.80 10.77
C PRO A 179 -29.89 -6.41 9.33
N ILE A 180 -28.92 -6.51 8.39
CA ILE A 180 -29.10 -6.12 6.98
C ILE A 180 -30.49 -6.60 6.55
N PRO A 181 -31.43 -5.69 6.21
CA PRO A 181 -32.75 -6.09 5.74
C PRO A 181 -32.58 -7.10 4.61
N GLU A 182 -33.41 -8.15 4.54
CA GLU A 182 -33.29 -9.17 3.48
C GLU A 182 -33.30 -8.55 2.07
N THR A 183 -33.86 -7.35 1.93
CA THR A 183 -33.88 -6.50 0.73
C THR A 183 -32.54 -5.81 0.39
N VAL A 184 -31.66 -5.54 1.36
CA VAL A 184 -30.30 -4.96 1.21
C VAL A 184 -29.21 -6.05 1.29
N ARG A 185 -29.61 -7.32 1.50
CA ARG A 185 -28.72 -8.49 1.43
C ARG A 185 -28.32 -8.82 -0.01
N THR A 186 -28.15 -7.81 -0.84
CA THR A 186 -27.49 -7.92 -2.13
C THR A 186 -26.04 -8.33 -1.87
N THR A 187 -25.62 -9.39 -2.57
CA THR A 187 -24.22 -9.82 -2.70
C THR A 187 -23.23 -8.66 -2.85
N ASP A 188 -23.70 -7.54 -3.40
CA ASP A 188 -22.99 -6.30 -3.66
C ASP A 188 -22.53 -5.56 -2.39
N PHE A 189 -23.36 -5.47 -1.34
CA PHE A 189 -22.95 -4.81 -0.09
C PHE A 189 -21.81 -5.57 0.57
N ILE A 190 -21.96 -6.89 0.71
CA ILE A 190 -20.96 -7.76 1.35
C ILE A 190 -19.67 -7.77 0.52
N ALA A 191 -19.78 -7.83 -0.81
CA ALA A 191 -18.61 -7.72 -1.70
C ALA A 191 -17.89 -6.38 -1.52
N ALA A 192 -18.62 -5.27 -1.50
CA ALA A 192 -18.06 -3.93 -1.28
C ALA A 192 -17.39 -3.79 0.10
N GLU A 193 -18.04 -4.28 1.17
CA GLU A 193 -17.49 -4.25 2.53
C GLU A 193 -16.24 -5.12 2.64
N ASN A 194 -16.21 -6.28 1.97
CA ASN A 194 -15.04 -7.13 1.90
C ASN A 194 -13.89 -6.48 1.11
N ILE A 195 -14.17 -5.72 0.05
CA ILE A 195 -13.15 -4.90 -0.65
C ILE A 195 -12.57 -3.86 0.29
N ALA A 196 -13.41 -3.10 1.00
CA ALA A 196 -12.96 -2.09 1.95
C ALA A 196 -12.14 -2.71 3.08
N TYR A 197 -12.57 -3.87 3.60
CA TYR A 197 -11.84 -4.61 4.62
C TYR A 197 -10.48 -5.11 4.15
N TYR A 198 -10.42 -5.72 2.96
CA TYR A 198 -9.16 -6.22 2.42
C TYR A 198 -8.18 -5.08 2.10
N ALA A 199 -8.69 -3.91 1.68
CA ALA A 199 -7.88 -2.70 1.57
C ALA A 199 -7.31 -2.28 2.92
N ALA A 200 -8.13 -2.21 3.97
CA ALA A 200 -7.67 -1.86 5.31
C ALA A 200 -6.66 -2.89 5.87
N LEU A 201 -6.87 -4.18 5.63
CA LEU A 201 -5.93 -5.23 5.99
C LEU A 201 -4.58 -5.08 5.27
N THR A 202 -4.59 -4.60 4.02
CA THR A 202 -3.38 -4.26 3.28
C THR A 202 -2.61 -3.13 3.96
N PHE A 203 -3.31 -2.08 4.41
CA PHE A 203 -2.71 -0.97 5.16
C PHE A 203 -2.12 -1.42 6.49
N ASP A 204 -2.88 -2.20 7.27
CA ASP A 204 -2.45 -2.72 8.56
C ASP A 204 -1.20 -3.60 8.46
N THR A 205 -1.18 -4.49 7.46
CA THR A 205 -0.03 -5.36 7.19
C THR A 205 1.18 -4.56 6.69
N SER A 206 0.96 -3.55 5.85
CA SER A 206 2.03 -2.67 5.37
C SER A 206 2.66 -1.87 6.52
N ALA A 207 1.85 -1.31 7.41
CA ALA A 207 2.32 -0.54 8.56
C ALA A 207 3.09 -1.43 9.53
N SER A 208 2.56 -2.60 9.90
CA SER A 208 3.25 -3.54 10.79
C SER A 208 4.58 -4.04 10.22
N LEU A 209 4.63 -4.29 8.90
CA LEU A 209 5.87 -4.67 8.23
C LEU A 209 6.89 -3.53 8.19
N THR A 210 6.50 -2.30 7.89
CA THR A 210 7.45 -1.21 7.57
C THR A 210 7.81 -0.33 8.77
N LEU A 211 6.97 -0.27 9.79
CA LEU A 211 7.10 0.65 10.93
C LEU A 211 7.30 -0.06 12.26
N ASN A 212 7.47 -1.39 12.24
CA ASN A 212 7.62 -2.21 13.43
C ASN A 212 6.48 -1.99 14.44
N CYS A 213 5.25 -1.73 13.98
CA CYS A 213 4.07 -1.63 14.85
C CYS A 213 3.32 -2.97 14.89
N GLN A 214 2.53 -3.20 15.94
CA GLN A 214 1.63 -4.35 15.98
C GLN A 214 0.46 -4.13 15.00
N SER A 215 -0.02 -5.21 14.42
CA SER A 215 -1.18 -5.23 13.53
C SER A 215 -2.45 -5.04 14.35
N LEU A 216 -3.34 -4.13 13.94
CA LEU A 216 -4.58 -3.81 14.66
C LEU A 216 -5.78 -4.63 14.16
N LEU A 217 -5.83 -4.96 12.87
CA LEU A 217 -6.92 -5.74 12.26
C LEU A 217 -6.69 -7.23 12.28
N SER A 218 -5.43 -7.65 12.19
CA SER A 218 -5.03 -9.05 12.19
C SER A 218 -4.18 -9.34 13.43
N SER A 219 -4.42 -10.47 14.04
CA SER A 219 -3.69 -11.03 15.18
C SER A 219 -2.20 -11.14 14.86
N GLY A 220 -1.35 -10.93 15.86
CA GLY A 220 0.10 -11.05 15.75
C GLY A 220 0.58 -12.51 15.75
N LEU A 221 1.69 -12.75 16.45
CA LEU A 221 2.35 -14.05 16.55
C LEU A 221 1.44 -15.20 16.97
N PHE A 222 0.48 -14.91 17.87
CA PHE A 222 -0.48 -15.86 18.41
C PHE A 222 -1.88 -15.58 17.86
N GLY A 223 -2.22 -16.19 16.72
CA GLY A 223 -3.61 -16.24 16.25
C GLY A 223 -3.83 -15.96 14.78
N PHE A 224 -2.85 -15.40 14.05
CA PHE A 224 -3.03 -15.08 12.64
C PHE A 224 -3.40 -16.32 11.80
N GLU A 225 -2.90 -17.50 12.16
CA GLU A 225 -3.17 -18.75 11.42
C GLU A 225 -4.64 -19.16 11.40
N GLY A 226 -5.41 -18.76 12.42
CA GLY A 226 -6.84 -19.04 12.52
C GLY A 226 -7.73 -18.08 11.71
N GLU A 227 -7.16 -17.03 11.10
CA GLU A 227 -7.96 -16.03 10.41
C GLU A 227 -8.36 -16.45 9.00
N MET A 228 -9.63 -16.20 8.69
CA MET A 228 -10.23 -16.50 7.38
C MET A 228 -9.51 -15.80 6.23
N SER A 229 -9.04 -14.56 6.42
CA SER A 229 -8.31 -13.79 5.40
C SER A 229 -7.12 -14.56 4.85
N TRP A 230 -6.28 -15.10 5.73
CA TRP A 230 -5.04 -15.80 5.35
C TRP A 230 -5.32 -17.20 4.83
N SER A 231 -6.33 -17.88 5.39
CA SER A 231 -6.83 -19.16 4.84
C SER A 231 -7.30 -19.01 3.38
N LEU A 232 -8.08 -17.96 3.08
CA LEU A 232 -8.56 -17.71 1.71
C LEU A 232 -7.43 -17.36 0.74
N VAL A 233 -6.37 -16.65 1.18
CA VAL A 233 -5.18 -16.42 0.34
C VAL A 233 -4.50 -17.74 -0.02
N ARG A 234 -4.36 -18.65 0.95
CA ARG A 234 -3.76 -19.98 0.72
C ARG A 234 -4.60 -20.85 -0.22
N ALA A 235 -5.92 -20.83 -0.03
CA ALA A 235 -6.87 -21.50 -0.93
C ALA A 235 -6.78 -20.92 -2.35
N GLY A 236 -6.75 -19.59 -2.50
CA GLY A 236 -6.61 -18.91 -3.78
C GLY A 236 -5.35 -19.30 -4.54
N ALA A 237 -4.22 -19.42 -3.84
CA ALA A 237 -2.97 -19.89 -4.45
C ALA A 237 -3.03 -21.34 -4.94
N THR A 238 -3.71 -22.21 -4.19
CA THR A 238 -3.96 -23.60 -4.61
C THR A 238 -4.81 -23.63 -5.88
N MET A 239 -5.92 -22.89 -5.91
CA MET A 239 -6.77 -22.78 -7.10
C MET A 239 -6.02 -22.22 -8.31
N PHE A 240 -5.18 -21.20 -8.09
CA PHE A 240 -4.36 -20.63 -9.16
C PHE A 240 -3.36 -21.64 -9.72
N ARG A 241 -2.69 -22.42 -8.86
CA ARG A 241 -1.74 -23.46 -9.29
C ARG A 241 -2.40 -24.49 -10.20
N ASP A 242 -3.60 -24.94 -9.84
CA ASP A 242 -4.35 -25.91 -10.65
C ASP A 242 -4.78 -25.27 -11.98
N LYS A 243 -5.24 -24.02 -11.93
CA LYS A 243 -5.58 -23.25 -13.13
C LYS A 243 -4.39 -23.08 -14.09
N TRP A 244 -3.21 -22.75 -13.57
CA TRP A 244 -2.00 -22.60 -14.35
C TRP A 244 -1.59 -23.93 -15.03
N ARG A 245 -1.69 -25.05 -14.31
CA ARG A 245 -1.44 -26.39 -14.88
C ARG A 245 -2.40 -26.72 -16.00
N ASN A 246 -3.68 -26.40 -15.85
CA ASN A 246 -4.68 -26.61 -16.89
C ASN A 246 -4.38 -25.78 -18.15
N TRP A 247 -4.00 -24.51 -18.00
CA TRP A 247 -3.56 -23.69 -19.14
C TRP A 247 -2.38 -24.34 -19.89
N GLN A 248 -1.39 -24.86 -19.16
CA GLN A 248 -0.26 -25.54 -19.78
C GLN A 248 -0.68 -26.82 -20.52
N ALA A 249 -1.57 -27.61 -19.93
CA ALA A 249 -2.08 -28.85 -20.53
C ALA A 249 -2.92 -28.59 -21.80
N GLU A 250 -3.68 -27.49 -21.83
CA GLU A 250 -4.48 -27.05 -22.98
C GLU A 250 -3.63 -26.42 -24.11
N GLY A 251 -2.29 -26.40 -23.99
CA GLY A 251 -1.40 -25.81 -24.99
C GLY A 251 -1.45 -24.28 -25.03
N VAL A 252 -1.91 -23.66 -23.94
CA VAL A 252 -2.08 -22.21 -23.84
C VAL A 252 -0.77 -21.57 -23.37
N TYR A 253 0.11 -21.27 -24.32
CA TYR A 253 1.44 -20.72 -24.02
C TYR A 253 1.50 -19.18 -24.03
N VAL A 254 0.52 -18.52 -24.64
CA VAL A 254 0.52 -17.06 -24.77
C VAL A 254 -0.10 -16.39 -23.55
N VAL A 255 0.72 -15.64 -22.82
CA VAL A 255 0.25 -14.73 -21.77
C VAL A 255 -0.37 -13.50 -22.43
N THR A 256 -1.69 -13.41 -22.34
CA THR A 256 -2.48 -12.22 -22.72
C THR A 256 -2.49 -11.23 -21.56
N ASP A 257 -2.92 -9.99 -21.82
CA ASP A 257 -3.02 -8.96 -20.78
C ASP A 257 -3.96 -9.35 -19.63
N ASP A 258 -5.10 -9.97 -19.94
CA ASP A 258 -6.02 -10.50 -18.93
C ASP A 258 -5.37 -11.61 -18.08
N ARG A 259 -4.67 -12.57 -18.71
CA ARG A 259 -3.95 -13.62 -17.98
C ARG A 259 -2.83 -13.06 -17.12
N ALA A 260 -2.06 -12.11 -17.63
CA ALA A 260 -1.03 -11.43 -16.84
C ALA A 260 -1.66 -10.77 -15.61
N ASN A 261 -2.78 -10.07 -15.76
CA ASN A 261 -3.50 -9.47 -14.63
C ASN A 261 -4.00 -10.51 -13.62
N GLN A 262 -4.44 -11.69 -14.06
CA GLN A 262 -4.82 -12.78 -13.16
C GLN A 262 -3.63 -13.34 -12.37
N ILE A 263 -2.50 -13.58 -13.05
CA ILE A 263 -1.24 -14.04 -12.43
C ILE A 263 -0.77 -13.02 -11.39
N ILE A 264 -0.67 -11.75 -11.79
CA ILE A 264 -0.19 -10.67 -10.93
C ILE A 264 -1.12 -10.45 -9.73
N ALA A 265 -2.44 -10.53 -9.93
CA ALA A 265 -3.39 -10.35 -8.84
C ALA A 265 -3.33 -11.48 -7.81
N SER A 266 -3.23 -12.74 -8.26
CA SER A 266 -3.02 -13.88 -7.35
C SER A 266 -1.68 -13.77 -6.60
N GLY A 267 -0.60 -13.39 -7.31
CA GLY A 267 0.70 -13.14 -6.70
C GLY A 267 0.68 -11.99 -5.69
N THR A 268 -0.11 -10.93 -5.95
CA THR A 268 -0.28 -9.80 -5.03
C THR A 268 -0.96 -10.20 -3.72
N ALA A 269 -1.95 -11.08 -3.78
CA ALA A 269 -2.59 -11.63 -2.58
C ALA A 269 -1.58 -12.46 -1.75
N TRP A 270 -0.76 -13.30 -2.41
CA TRP A 270 0.29 -14.06 -1.72
C TRP A 270 1.38 -13.15 -1.14
N LYS A 271 1.78 -12.11 -1.87
CA LYS A 271 2.73 -11.10 -1.40
C LYS A 271 2.25 -10.48 -0.08
N LEU A 272 0.95 -10.21 0.05
CA LEU A 272 0.40 -9.69 1.31
C LEU A 272 0.50 -10.70 2.46
N LEU A 273 0.30 -11.99 2.19
CA LEU A 273 0.55 -13.04 3.20
C LEU A 273 2.03 -13.10 3.59
N ALA A 274 2.95 -13.03 2.61
CA ALA A 274 4.39 -12.98 2.90
C ALA A 274 4.73 -11.78 3.81
N TRP A 275 4.16 -10.60 3.52
CA TRP A 275 4.30 -9.41 4.38
C TRP A 275 3.80 -9.65 5.79
N LYS A 276 2.63 -10.30 5.95
CA LYS A 276 2.07 -10.62 7.26
C LYS A 276 2.99 -11.55 8.05
N LEU A 277 3.49 -12.61 7.42
CA LEU A 277 4.38 -13.57 8.06
C LEU A 277 5.71 -12.90 8.45
N THR A 278 6.26 -12.04 7.60
CA THR A 278 7.45 -11.25 7.95
C THR A 278 7.17 -10.31 9.11
N ALA A 279 6.02 -9.63 9.15
CA ALA A 279 5.64 -8.78 10.28
C ALA A 279 5.52 -9.58 11.59
N VAL A 280 4.99 -10.80 11.53
CA VAL A 280 4.92 -11.73 12.68
C VAL A 280 6.31 -12.16 13.16
N LEU A 281 7.24 -12.48 12.26
CA LEU A 281 8.62 -12.76 12.63
C LEU A 281 9.28 -11.52 13.27
N LYS A 282 9.04 -10.33 12.72
CA LYS A 282 9.57 -9.08 13.28
C LYS A 282 9.02 -8.80 14.67
N GLU A 283 7.75 -9.10 14.92
CA GLU A 283 7.14 -9.07 16.26
C GLU A 283 7.85 -10.05 17.20
N ALA A 284 8.04 -11.30 16.78
CA ALA A 284 8.74 -12.33 17.56
C ALA A 284 10.16 -11.88 17.98
N LEU A 285 10.92 -11.33 17.02
CA LEU A 285 12.29 -10.84 17.23
C LEU A 285 12.33 -9.59 18.12
N ARG A 286 11.45 -8.61 17.87
CA ARG A 286 11.41 -7.34 18.61
C ARG A 286 11.01 -7.54 20.07
N ASP A 287 10.00 -8.38 20.31
CA ASP A 287 9.41 -8.56 21.64
C ASP A 287 10.16 -9.63 22.46
N GLY A 288 11.22 -10.23 21.89
CA GLY A 288 12.11 -11.16 22.59
C GLY A 288 11.43 -12.48 22.97
N HIS A 289 10.57 -13.01 22.09
CA HIS A 289 9.87 -14.26 22.32
C HIS A 289 10.82 -15.47 22.36
N ASP A 290 10.35 -16.57 22.96
CA ASP A 290 11.11 -17.82 23.10
C ASP A 290 11.60 -18.35 21.75
N GLU A 291 12.73 -19.05 21.77
CA GLU A 291 13.40 -19.58 20.57
C GLU A 291 12.48 -20.45 19.71
N SER A 292 11.59 -21.23 20.32
CA SER A 292 10.60 -22.03 19.60
C SER A 292 9.64 -21.19 18.77
N GLU A 293 9.22 -20.03 19.29
CA GLU A 293 8.30 -19.14 18.60
C GLU A 293 9.01 -18.35 17.49
N VAL A 294 10.25 -17.91 17.73
CA VAL A 294 11.08 -17.27 16.71
C VAL A 294 11.33 -18.23 15.56
N GLN A 295 11.77 -19.46 15.85
CA GLN A 295 12.04 -20.48 14.82
C GLN A 295 10.77 -20.87 14.06
N ARG A 296 9.62 -20.96 14.75
CA ARG A 296 8.32 -21.22 14.11
C ARG A 296 7.95 -20.09 13.16
N ALA A 297 8.00 -18.84 13.61
CA ALA A 297 7.71 -17.67 12.78
C ALA A 297 8.65 -17.59 11.57
N PHE A 298 9.94 -17.86 11.78
CA PHE A 298 10.94 -17.89 10.72
C PHE A 298 10.64 -18.97 9.67
N SER A 299 10.36 -20.20 10.11
CA SER A 299 10.01 -21.33 9.24
C SER A 299 8.77 -21.03 8.39
N LEU A 300 7.76 -20.38 8.98
CA LEU A 300 6.56 -19.95 8.26
C LEU A 300 6.88 -18.97 7.13
N VAL A 301 7.80 -18.02 7.34
CA VAL A 301 8.21 -17.08 6.30
C VAL A 301 8.98 -17.81 5.19
N VAL A 302 9.96 -18.65 5.55
CA VAL A 302 10.75 -19.44 4.60
C VAL A 302 9.86 -20.34 3.74
N ASP A 303 8.89 -21.01 4.35
CA ASP A 303 7.92 -21.85 3.64
C ASP A 303 7.03 -21.03 2.71
N ALA A 304 6.64 -19.82 3.10
CA ALA A 304 5.87 -18.93 2.24
C ALA A 304 6.67 -18.43 1.04
N MET A 305 7.99 -18.21 1.19
CA MET A 305 8.88 -17.88 0.08
C MET A 305 9.03 -19.05 -0.88
N ARG A 306 9.21 -20.27 -0.36
CA ARG A 306 9.27 -21.50 -1.17
C ARG A 306 7.99 -21.67 -1.98
N GLN A 307 6.84 -21.57 -1.32
CA GLN A 307 5.53 -21.68 -1.96
C GLN A 307 5.27 -20.58 -3.00
N PHE A 308 5.76 -19.35 -2.78
CA PHE A 308 5.68 -18.30 -3.79
C PHE A 308 6.49 -18.67 -5.04
N ASN A 309 7.72 -19.14 -4.86
CA ASN A 309 8.57 -19.56 -5.97
C ASN A 309 7.95 -20.73 -6.75
N ASP A 310 7.47 -21.75 -6.04
CA ASP A 310 6.84 -22.93 -6.66
C ASP A 310 5.56 -22.58 -7.43
N THR A 311 4.81 -21.60 -6.96
CA THR A 311 3.51 -21.25 -7.53
C THR A 311 3.58 -20.16 -8.59
N TYR A 312 4.39 -19.12 -8.38
CA TYR A 312 4.32 -17.87 -9.14
C TYR A 312 5.58 -17.52 -9.94
N LYS A 313 6.75 -18.11 -9.65
CA LYS A 313 8.00 -17.75 -10.35
C LYS A 313 7.87 -17.88 -11.87
N ARG A 314 7.54 -19.09 -12.35
CA ARG A 314 7.38 -19.35 -13.80
C ARG A 314 6.25 -18.51 -14.44
N PRO A 315 5.04 -18.41 -13.85
CA PRO A 315 4.01 -17.51 -14.37
C PRO A 315 4.43 -16.03 -14.48
N LEU A 316 5.18 -15.52 -13.48
CA LEU A 316 5.65 -14.13 -13.47
C LEU A 316 6.77 -13.89 -14.48
N GLU A 317 7.69 -14.85 -14.66
CA GLU A 317 8.70 -14.84 -15.72
C GLU A 317 8.03 -14.84 -17.11
N ALA A 318 6.96 -15.62 -17.30
CA ALA A 318 6.19 -15.62 -18.55
C ALA A 318 5.49 -14.27 -18.81
N CYS A 319 5.07 -13.56 -17.75
CA CYS A 319 4.57 -12.19 -17.88
C CYS A 319 5.71 -11.25 -18.30
N GLU A 320 6.87 -11.35 -17.67
CA GLU A 320 8.06 -10.53 -17.97
C GLU A 320 8.49 -10.66 -19.43
N GLN A 321 8.54 -11.88 -19.96
CA GLN A 321 8.86 -12.15 -21.37
C GLN A 321 7.87 -11.51 -22.36
N ARG A 322 6.64 -11.25 -21.92
CA ARG A 322 5.57 -10.66 -22.73
C ARG A 322 5.39 -9.16 -22.50
N MET A 323 6.20 -8.53 -21.64
CA MET A 323 6.07 -7.13 -21.26
C MET A 323 5.90 -6.15 -22.43
N PRO A 324 6.60 -6.26 -23.57
CA PRO A 324 6.38 -5.34 -24.70
C PRO A 324 4.93 -5.28 -25.20
N PHE A 325 4.15 -6.36 -25.01
CA PHE A 325 2.78 -6.51 -25.49
C PHE A 325 1.71 -6.29 -24.40
N LEU A 326 2.12 -6.09 -23.14
CA LEU A 326 1.19 -5.87 -22.04
C LEU A 326 0.82 -4.40 -21.91
N ALA A 327 -0.38 -4.11 -21.39
CA ALA A 327 -0.84 -2.75 -21.17
C ALA A 327 -0.02 -2.06 -20.05
N GLN A 328 0.04 -0.72 -20.09
CA GLN A 328 0.82 0.08 -19.13
C GLN A 328 0.46 -0.21 -17.66
N HIS A 329 -0.84 -0.38 -17.37
CA HIS A 329 -1.31 -0.70 -16.02
C HIS A 329 -0.89 -2.11 -15.57
N THR A 330 -0.80 -3.08 -16.49
CA THR A 330 -0.32 -4.44 -16.23
C THR A 330 1.17 -4.43 -15.90
N LYS A 331 1.98 -3.69 -16.66
CA LYS A 331 3.40 -3.47 -16.37
C LYS A 331 3.60 -2.85 -14.99
N PHE A 332 2.82 -1.83 -14.67
CA PHE A 332 2.86 -1.17 -13.36
C PHE A 332 2.53 -2.11 -12.21
N ARG A 333 1.47 -2.94 -12.36
CA ARG A 333 1.08 -3.93 -11.33
C ARG A 333 2.16 -5.00 -11.14
N TRP A 334 2.78 -5.47 -12.23
CA TRP A 334 3.90 -6.42 -12.13
C TRP A 334 5.10 -5.80 -11.42
N TYR A 335 5.50 -4.59 -11.82
CA TYR A 335 6.57 -3.83 -11.16
C TYR A 335 6.32 -3.70 -9.64
N SER A 336 5.11 -3.27 -9.28
CA SER A 336 4.73 -3.10 -7.87
C SER A 336 4.75 -4.43 -7.10
N LEU A 337 4.29 -5.52 -7.71
CA LEU A 337 4.34 -6.86 -7.10
C LEU A 337 5.79 -7.29 -6.84
N MET A 338 6.65 -7.24 -7.86
CA MET A 338 8.03 -7.70 -7.76
C MET A 338 8.82 -6.88 -6.74
N LEU A 339 8.68 -5.55 -6.76
CA LEU A 339 9.36 -4.67 -5.83
C LEU A 339 8.93 -4.98 -4.40
N HIS A 340 7.62 -5.02 -4.14
CA HIS A 340 7.08 -5.23 -2.81
C HIS A 340 7.36 -6.63 -2.25
N TYR A 341 7.34 -7.66 -3.09
CA TYR A 341 7.65 -9.02 -2.66
C TYR A 341 9.11 -9.11 -2.20
N HIS A 342 10.06 -8.68 -3.03
CA HIS A 342 11.48 -8.74 -2.66
C HIS A 342 11.83 -7.76 -1.53
N LEU A 343 11.16 -6.61 -1.44
CA LEU A 343 11.32 -5.69 -0.30
C LEU A 343 11.00 -6.37 1.03
N SER A 344 9.99 -7.25 1.12
CA SER A 344 9.73 -7.97 2.38
C SER A 344 10.85 -8.91 2.80
N ILE A 345 11.56 -9.51 1.83
CA ILE A 345 12.72 -10.36 2.11
C ILE A 345 13.85 -9.50 2.67
N LEU A 346 14.10 -8.32 2.08
CA LEU A 346 15.14 -7.40 2.57
C LEU A 346 14.79 -6.81 3.94
N LEU A 347 13.52 -6.47 4.20
CA LEU A 347 13.06 -6.00 5.51
C LEU A 347 13.17 -7.07 6.59
N MET A 348 12.94 -8.34 6.23
CA MET A 348 13.18 -9.48 7.11
C MET A 348 14.67 -9.62 7.43
N ALA A 349 15.53 -9.62 6.41
CA ALA A 349 16.98 -9.71 6.57
C ALA A 349 17.51 -8.61 7.50
N ASN A 350 17.08 -7.37 7.26
CA ASN A 350 17.43 -6.23 8.11
C ASN A 350 16.96 -6.41 9.56
N ALA A 351 15.78 -6.99 9.79
CA ALA A 351 15.30 -7.26 11.15
C ALA A 351 16.09 -8.36 11.86
N ILE A 352 16.49 -9.41 11.14
CA ILE A 352 17.34 -10.50 11.65
C ILE A 352 18.75 -9.97 11.99
N GLU A 353 19.31 -9.15 11.12
CA GLU A 353 20.61 -8.50 11.37
C GLU A 353 20.55 -7.54 12.55
N ALA A 354 19.49 -6.73 12.66
CA ALA A 354 19.32 -5.77 13.75
C ALA A 354 19.13 -6.44 15.13
N THR A 355 18.81 -7.73 15.18
CA THR A 355 18.71 -8.52 16.41
C THR A 355 19.84 -9.54 16.57
N ASP A 356 20.91 -9.42 15.78
CA ASP A 356 22.11 -10.27 15.81
C ASP A 356 21.84 -11.78 15.66
N ARG A 357 20.72 -12.16 15.00
CA ARG A 357 20.34 -13.56 14.74
C ARG A 357 21.02 -14.13 13.50
N LEU A 358 22.36 -14.20 13.56
CA LEU A 358 23.20 -14.66 12.46
C LEU A 358 22.94 -16.12 12.05
N ASP A 359 22.44 -16.94 12.97
CA ASP A 359 22.00 -18.30 12.72
C ASP A 359 20.87 -18.34 11.66
N LEU A 360 19.83 -17.52 11.85
CA LEU A 360 18.73 -17.39 10.89
C LEU A 360 19.20 -16.75 9.58
N PHE A 361 20.05 -15.72 9.68
CA PHE A 361 20.58 -15.02 8.52
C PHE A 361 21.32 -15.97 7.56
N ASN A 362 22.16 -16.85 8.10
CA ASN A 362 22.95 -17.79 7.31
C ASN A 362 22.09 -18.81 6.55
N GLU A 363 20.93 -19.20 7.10
CA GLU A 363 20.01 -20.15 6.45
C GLU A 363 19.41 -19.59 5.15
N ILE A 364 19.20 -18.28 5.06
CA ILE A 364 18.51 -17.62 3.94
C ILE A 364 19.41 -16.71 3.11
N LYS A 365 20.72 -16.73 3.33
CA LYS A 365 21.69 -15.83 2.69
C LYS A 365 21.59 -15.80 1.15
N GLU A 366 21.40 -16.95 0.52
CA GLU A 366 21.22 -17.05 -0.93
C GLU A 366 19.91 -16.39 -1.40
N THR A 367 18.84 -16.57 -0.62
CA THR A 367 17.54 -15.93 -0.87
C THR A 367 17.64 -14.40 -0.75
N ILE A 368 18.41 -13.91 0.22
CA ILE A 368 18.68 -12.48 0.40
C ILE A 368 19.43 -11.90 -0.81
N ALA A 369 20.55 -12.52 -1.21
CA ALA A 369 21.32 -12.07 -2.38
C ALA A 369 20.50 -12.08 -3.68
N SER A 370 19.64 -13.09 -3.84
CA SER A 370 18.68 -13.16 -4.94
C SER A 370 17.65 -12.02 -4.88
N ALA A 371 17.14 -11.69 -3.69
CA ALA A 371 16.22 -10.58 -3.50
C ALA A 371 16.86 -9.21 -3.75
N GLU A 372 18.11 -8.99 -3.32
CA GLU A 372 18.89 -7.77 -3.60
C GLU A 372 19.00 -7.55 -5.12
N SER A 373 19.42 -8.59 -5.86
CA SER A 373 19.49 -8.57 -7.33
C SER A 373 18.13 -8.33 -7.98
N ALA A 374 17.08 -8.97 -7.48
CA ALA A 374 15.72 -8.81 -8.00
C ALA A 374 15.16 -7.40 -7.76
N VAL A 375 15.47 -6.76 -6.63
CA VAL A 375 15.10 -5.35 -6.37
C VAL A 375 15.82 -4.44 -7.37
N VAL A 376 17.13 -4.59 -7.58
CA VAL A 376 17.87 -3.80 -8.58
C VAL A 376 17.25 -3.95 -9.96
N ASN A 377 17.00 -5.18 -10.41
CA ASN A 377 16.39 -5.46 -11.70
C ASN A 377 14.98 -4.86 -11.81
N THR A 378 14.20 -4.89 -10.73
CA THR A 378 12.86 -4.30 -10.70
C THR A 378 12.92 -2.77 -10.78
N LEU A 379 13.90 -2.13 -10.12
CA LEU A 379 14.13 -0.69 -10.24
C LEU A 379 14.56 -0.31 -11.67
N VAL A 380 15.47 -1.08 -12.28
CA VAL A 380 15.84 -0.94 -13.70
C VAL A 380 14.60 -1.06 -14.58
N PHE A 381 13.75 -2.06 -14.36
CA PHE A 381 12.49 -2.23 -15.09
C PHE A 381 11.59 -0.99 -14.96
N GLY A 382 11.40 -0.48 -13.74
CA GLY A 382 10.57 0.70 -13.46
C GLY A 382 11.11 2.01 -14.05
N LEU A 383 12.43 2.11 -14.24
CA LEU A 383 13.10 3.23 -14.90
C LEU A 383 13.00 3.18 -16.42
N HIS A 384 13.03 1.99 -17.03
CA HIS A 384 13.03 1.83 -18.49
C HIS A 384 11.62 1.72 -19.08
N ASN A 385 10.64 1.24 -18.31
CA ASN A 385 9.25 1.21 -18.76
C ASN A 385 8.56 2.53 -18.44
N THR A 386 7.81 3.06 -19.41
CA THR A 386 7.11 4.32 -19.26
C THR A 386 5.59 4.13 -19.29
N THR A 387 4.90 5.07 -18.64
CA THR A 387 3.46 5.27 -18.74
C THR A 387 3.19 6.60 -19.43
N THR A 388 2.08 6.71 -20.15
CA THR A 388 1.67 7.96 -20.80
C THR A 388 0.37 8.42 -20.17
N MET A 389 0.40 9.63 -19.59
CA MET A 389 -0.76 10.26 -18.97
C MET A 389 -1.32 11.29 -19.94
N ALA A 390 -2.58 11.12 -20.34
CA ALA A 390 -3.33 12.16 -21.05
C ALA A 390 -3.87 13.16 -20.02
N ILE A 391 -3.63 14.44 -20.26
CA ILE A 391 -4.10 15.55 -19.44
C ILE A 391 -5.10 16.32 -20.30
N ASN A 392 -6.37 16.22 -19.92
CA ASN A 392 -7.43 17.05 -20.45
C ASN A 392 -7.42 18.38 -19.70
N MET A 393 -6.97 19.43 -20.37
CA MET A 393 -7.10 20.79 -19.87
C MET A 393 -8.38 21.36 -20.46
N ASP A 394 -9.42 21.49 -19.65
CA ASP A 394 -10.61 22.26 -20.04
C ASP A 394 -10.18 23.74 -20.10
N SER A 395 -10.11 24.31 -21.31
CA SER A 395 -9.84 25.74 -21.46
C SER A 395 -11.11 26.50 -21.08
N ASP A 396 -11.11 27.16 -19.93
CA ASP A 396 -12.21 28.02 -19.47
C ASP A 396 -12.23 29.39 -20.20
N GLY A 397 -11.90 29.40 -21.50
CA GLY A 397 -11.80 30.59 -22.34
C GLY A 397 -12.71 30.48 -23.56
N LEU A 398 -13.46 31.55 -23.83
CA LEU A 398 -14.53 31.69 -24.81
C LEU A 398 -14.15 31.50 -26.29
N ASP A 399 -12.99 30.92 -26.61
CA ASP A 399 -12.55 30.66 -27.97
C ASP A 399 -12.60 29.15 -28.26
N HIS A 400 -13.64 28.75 -29.01
CA HIS A 400 -13.85 27.41 -29.56
C HIS A 400 -12.79 27.02 -30.60
N VAL A 401 -11.55 26.76 -30.17
CA VAL A 401 -10.54 26.07 -30.97
C VAL A 401 -9.82 25.02 -30.11
N GLY A 402 -10.44 23.84 -30.03
CA GLY A 402 -9.81 22.55 -29.71
C GLY A 402 -9.20 22.41 -28.31
N ALA A 403 -9.77 21.54 -27.47
CA ALA A 403 -9.08 21.03 -26.30
C ALA A 403 -7.72 20.45 -26.75
N THR A 404 -6.61 21.12 -26.42
CA THR A 404 -5.28 20.57 -26.67
C THR A 404 -5.07 19.42 -25.70
N GLU A 405 -5.26 18.19 -26.17
CA GLU A 405 -4.88 16.99 -25.42
C GLU A 405 -3.36 17.01 -25.24
N THR A 406 -2.91 17.10 -23.99
CA THR A 406 -1.49 17.16 -23.66
C THR A 406 -1.11 15.85 -23.01
N SER A 407 -0.11 15.15 -23.54
CA SER A 407 0.34 13.88 -22.96
C SER A 407 1.75 14.03 -22.39
N VAL A 408 1.97 13.37 -21.24
CA VAL A 408 3.28 13.28 -20.61
C VAL A 408 3.66 11.82 -20.48
N THR A 409 4.86 11.47 -20.92
CA THR A 409 5.43 10.14 -20.75
C THR A 409 6.47 10.15 -19.64
N VAL A 410 6.26 9.34 -18.60
CA VAL A 410 7.17 9.23 -17.44
C VAL A 410 7.50 7.77 -17.13
N PRO A 411 8.66 7.48 -16.51
CA PRO A 411 8.96 6.15 -16.00
C PRO A 411 7.93 5.66 -14.96
N LEU A 412 7.68 4.35 -14.89
CA LEU A 412 6.74 3.75 -13.93
C LEU A 412 7.05 4.13 -12.49
N ILE A 413 8.33 4.22 -12.14
CA ILE A 413 8.76 4.60 -10.78
C ILE A 413 8.32 6.02 -10.38
N SER A 414 8.11 6.92 -11.35
CA SER A 414 7.67 8.30 -11.09
C SER A 414 6.22 8.36 -10.59
N ILE A 415 5.45 7.31 -10.87
CA ILE A 415 4.02 7.23 -10.56
C ILE A 415 3.73 6.26 -9.41
N ASP A 416 4.77 5.81 -8.69
CA ASP A 416 4.60 4.90 -7.56
C ASP A 416 3.83 5.58 -6.41
N PRO A 417 2.71 5.00 -5.92
CA PRO A 417 1.92 5.56 -4.83
C PRO A 417 2.58 5.41 -3.46
N TYR A 418 3.63 4.59 -3.33
CA TYR A 418 4.38 4.28 -2.11
C TYR A 418 5.86 4.66 -2.25
N PRO A 419 6.20 5.96 -2.38
CA PRO A 419 7.60 6.39 -2.53
C PRO A 419 8.49 5.94 -1.36
N HIS A 420 7.94 5.76 -0.16
CA HIS A 420 8.66 5.25 1.00
C HIS A 420 9.09 3.78 0.85
N HIS A 421 8.36 2.94 0.10
CA HIS A 421 8.80 1.58 -0.20
C HIS A 421 9.99 1.58 -1.17
N VAL A 422 9.98 2.47 -2.16
CA VAL A 422 11.13 2.64 -3.07
C VAL A 422 12.34 3.15 -2.30
N VAL A 423 12.18 4.13 -1.41
CA VAL A 423 13.25 4.63 -0.54
C VAL A 423 13.83 3.50 0.32
N ALA A 424 12.98 2.72 0.99
CA ALA A 424 13.43 1.59 1.81
C ALA A 424 14.19 0.54 0.97
N ALA A 425 13.68 0.19 -0.20
CA ALA A 425 14.35 -0.73 -1.12
C ALA A 425 15.73 -0.22 -1.55
N VAL A 426 15.82 1.06 -1.89
CA VAL A 426 17.07 1.72 -2.27
C VAL A 426 18.08 1.72 -1.11
N GLN A 427 17.65 2.05 0.12
CA GLN A 427 18.53 2.07 1.29
C GLN A 427 19.04 0.67 1.64
N LEU A 428 18.17 -0.34 1.65
CA LEU A 428 18.54 -1.72 1.96
C LEU A 428 19.53 -2.30 0.93
N VAL A 429 19.29 -2.05 -0.36
CA VAL A 429 20.22 -2.45 -1.41
C VAL A 429 21.55 -1.68 -1.32
N GLN A 430 21.52 -0.39 -0.99
CA GLN A 430 22.74 0.40 -0.82
C GLN A 430 23.64 -0.21 0.28
N ILE A 431 23.06 -0.54 1.44
CA ILE A 431 23.78 -1.19 2.55
C ILE A 431 24.39 -2.52 2.07
N ALA A 432 23.63 -3.32 1.32
CA ALA A 432 24.10 -4.60 0.81
C ALA A 432 25.28 -4.46 -0.15
N ILE A 433 25.19 -3.59 -1.16
CA ILE A 433 26.25 -3.44 -2.17
C ILE A 433 27.51 -2.78 -1.60
N ASP A 434 27.39 -1.89 -0.61
CA ASP A 434 28.53 -1.29 0.07
C ASP A 434 29.32 -2.38 0.81
N ARG A 435 28.61 -3.25 1.54
CA ARG A 435 29.19 -4.43 2.18
C ARG A 435 29.82 -5.39 1.18
N GLU A 436 29.21 -5.62 0.03
CA GLU A 436 29.78 -6.49 -1.01
C GLU A 436 31.06 -5.91 -1.63
N LEU A 437 31.14 -4.59 -1.75
CA LEU A 437 32.36 -3.89 -2.19
C LEU A 437 33.48 -4.03 -1.16
N GLU A 438 33.16 -3.81 0.13
CA GLU A 438 34.12 -4.00 1.24
C GLU A 438 34.66 -5.43 1.27
N GLN A 439 33.80 -6.42 1.02
CA GLN A 439 34.15 -7.84 0.94
C GLN A 439 34.79 -8.24 -0.39
N ARG A 440 35.00 -7.30 -1.33
CA ARG A 440 35.56 -7.51 -2.67
C ARG A 440 34.82 -8.56 -3.51
N LYS A 441 33.51 -8.71 -3.28
CA LYS A 441 32.63 -9.59 -4.07
C LYS A 441 32.20 -8.95 -5.38
N ILE A 442 32.09 -7.63 -5.41
CA ILE A 442 31.79 -6.84 -6.60
C ILE A 442 32.94 -5.91 -6.95
N THR A 443 33.04 -5.56 -8.23
CA THR A 443 34.02 -4.58 -8.70
C THR A 443 33.54 -3.15 -8.42
N HIS A 444 34.47 -2.19 -8.34
CA HIS A 444 34.12 -0.77 -8.24
C HIS A 444 33.19 -0.30 -9.38
N SER A 445 33.37 -0.83 -10.60
CA SER A 445 32.49 -0.51 -11.72
C SER A 445 31.08 -1.11 -11.55
N GLY A 446 30.97 -2.31 -10.99
CA GLY A 446 29.69 -2.93 -10.66
C GLY A 446 28.95 -2.15 -9.59
N HIS A 447 29.64 -1.76 -8.52
CA HIS A 447 29.12 -0.90 -7.45
C HIS A 447 28.62 0.45 -8.02
N ALA A 448 29.43 1.14 -8.81
CA ALA A 448 29.04 2.41 -9.44
C ALA A 448 27.82 2.27 -10.35
N SER A 449 27.70 1.16 -11.09
CA SER A 449 26.55 0.88 -11.95
C SER A 449 25.26 0.70 -11.14
N VAL A 450 25.28 -0.10 -10.07
CA VAL A 450 24.11 -0.29 -9.22
C VAL A 450 23.74 1.01 -8.52
N ARG A 451 24.73 1.72 -7.99
CA ARG A 451 24.52 3.02 -7.34
C ARG A 451 23.85 4.05 -8.26
N SER A 452 24.26 4.12 -9.53
CA SER A 452 23.62 4.97 -10.53
C SER A 452 22.14 4.63 -10.73
N VAL A 453 21.77 3.34 -10.70
CA VAL A 453 20.36 2.91 -10.74
C VAL A 453 19.60 3.42 -9.51
N LEU A 454 20.18 3.29 -8.32
CA LEU A 454 19.56 3.73 -7.06
C LEU A 454 19.35 5.26 -7.02
N GLU A 455 20.36 6.03 -7.44
CA GLU A 455 20.28 7.49 -7.52
C GLU A 455 19.20 7.92 -8.53
N ARG A 456 19.16 7.30 -9.71
CA ARG A 456 18.11 7.54 -10.71
C ARG A 456 16.72 7.22 -10.17
N ALA A 457 16.57 6.10 -9.48
CA ALA A 457 15.32 5.72 -8.85
C ALA A 457 14.82 6.80 -7.88
N LEU A 458 15.68 7.28 -6.98
CA LEU A 458 15.35 8.38 -6.06
C LEU A 458 15.03 9.69 -6.80
N ASN A 459 15.70 9.97 -7.91
CA ASN A 459 15.49 11.20 -8.69
C ASN A 459 14.08 11.30 -9.30
N HIS A 460 13.46 10.17 -9.61
CA HIS A 460 12.09 10.12 -10.14
C HIS A 460 10.99 10.17 -9.08
N LEU A 461 11.32 10.01 -7.80
CA LEU A 461 10.33 10.09 -6.73
C LEU A 461 9.88 11.54 -6.43
N PRO A 462 8.64 11.73 -5.96
CA PRO A 462 8.15 13.04 -5.52
C PRO A 462 9.03 13.62 -4.41
N GLN A 463 9.23 14.94 -4.40
CA GLN A 463 10.00 15.60 -3.35
C GLN A 463 9.25 15.51 -2.01
N SER A 464 9.85 14.80 -1.05
CA SER A 464 9.36 14.65 0.31
C SER A 464 10.53 14.66 1.29
N LYS A 465 10.25 14.80 2.59
CA LYS A 465 11.29 14.68 3.63
C LYS A 465 12.08 13.38 3.52
N SER A 466 11.40 12.24 3.35
CA SER A 466 12.06 10.92 3.26
C SER A 466 12.93 10.76 2.01
N VAL A 467 12.47 11.26 0.86
CA VAL A 467 13.25 11.23 -0.39
C VAL A 467 14.44 12.17 -0.30
N LYS A 468 14.27 13.37 0.28
CA LYS A 468 15.36 14.32 0.51
C LYS A 468 16.43 13.72 1.43
N ALA A 469 16.03 13.17 2.56
CA ALA A 469 16.94 12.49 3.49
C ALA A 469 17.69 11.32 2.83
N ALA A 470 17.00 10.51 2.01
CA ALA A 470 17.63 9.45 1.25
C ALA A 470 18.69 9.99 0.27
N ARG A 471 18.37 11.02 -0.52
CA ARG A 471 19.32 11.65 -1.46
C ARG A 471 20.53 12.27 -0.77
N GLU A 472 20.33 12.90 0.38
CA GLU A 472 21.42 13.45 1.19
C GLU A 472 22.34 12.34 1.74
N SER A 473 21.77 11.22 2.18
CA SER A 473 22.54 10.03 2.57
C SER A 473 23.39 9.50 1.41
N PHE A 474 22.81 9.40 0.21
CA PHE A 474 23.56 9.06 -1.00
C PHE A 474 24.71 10.05 -1.24
N SER A 475 24.45 11.35 -1.21
CA SER A 475 25.45 12.38 -1.50
C SER A 475 26.62 12.40 -0.49
N LYS A 476 26.38 12.02 0.77
CA LYS A 476 27.44 11.90 1.78
C LYS A 476 28.39 10.74 1.50
N VAL A 477 27.88 9.59 1.07
CA VAL A 477 28.70 8.42 0.73
C VAL A 477 29.64 8.69 -0.46
N SER A 478 29.28 9.58 -1.40
CA SER A 478 30.18 10.00 -2.50
C SER A 478 31.36 10.87 -2.06
N HIS A 479 31.33 11.44 -0.85
CA HIS A 479 32.42 12.27 -0.30
C HIS A 479 33.31 11.52 0.70
N TYR A 480 32.89 10.37 1.22
CA TYR A 480 33.68 9.52 2.10
C TYR A 480 34.50 8.49 1.30
N SER A 481 35.52 8.98 0.60
CA SER A 481 36.65 8.16 0.12
C SER A 481 37.83 8.16 1.11
N GLY A 482 37.55 8.38 2.40
CA GLY A 482 38.53 8.33 3.48
C GLY A 482 37.87 8.30 4.86
N GLU A 483 38.14 7.23 5.61
CA GLU A 483 37.77 6.93 7.00
C GLU A 483 36.36 6.35 7.29
N PRO A 484 36.29 5.29 8.13
CA PRO A 484 35.05 4.58 8.43
C PRO A 484 34.18 5.35 9.44
N PRO A 485 32.84 5.27 9.33
CA PRO A 485 31.95 5.87 10.31
C PRO A 485 31.93 5.07 11.62
N VAL A 486 31.99 5.80 12.73
CA VAL A 486 31.83 5.28 14.09
C VAL A 486 30.38 4.82 14.30
N PRO A 487 30.13 3.66 14.93
CA PRO A 487 28.76 3.20 15.18
C PRO A 487 28.03 4.12 16.15
N TYR A 488 26.75 4.34 15.85
CA TYR A 488 25.78 5.08 16.64
C TYR A 488 25.91 4.79 18.15
N SER A 489 25.99 5.86 18.95
CA SER A 489 25.83 5.78 20.40
C SER A 489 24.35 5.83 20.77
N ILE A 490 23.98 4.84 21.59
CA ILE A 490 22.73 4.52 22.32
C ILE A 490 21.68 5.63 22.39
#